data_AF-A0A2M8S6P5-F1
#
_entry.id   AF-A0A2M8S6P5-F1
#
_cell.length_a   1.000
_cell.length_b   1.000
_cell.length_c   1.000
_cell.angle_alpha   90.00
_cell.angle_beta   90.00
_cell.angle_gamma   90.00
#
_symmetry.space_group_name_H-M   'P 1'
#
loop_
_entity.id
_entity.type
_entity.pdbx_description
1 polymer ?
#
loop_
_entity_poly.entity_id
_entity_poly.type
_entity_poly.pdbx_seq_one_letter_code
_entity_poly.pdbx_strand_id
1 'polypeptide(L)'
;MPEKDYLYLHLLDLPYFRALIRAVEATFYQTLDLPAPTLDVGCGDGHFASLTFDRPIEVGLDPGHAPIHEARRRGTYRLLVEADGAAMPFPDGYFASAFSNSVLEHIPHVEQVLAETARVLKPGAPFYYCVPNPRYLSELSISRLLGKGYTNWFRRITRLQHADGPEVWQAR
;
A
#
# COMPACT_ATOMS: atom_id res chain seq x y z
N MET A 1 0.97 27.38 1.05
CA MET A 1 2.18 26.64 1.48
C MET A 1 2.86 26.14 0.21
N PRO A 2 4.20 26.09 0.11
CA PRO A 2 4.84 25.42 -1.02
C PRO A 2 4.36 23.96 -1.08
N GLU A 3 4.21 23.45 -2.31
CA GLU A 3 3.85 22.05 -2.55
C GLU A 3 4.89 21.12 -1.90
N LYS A 4 4.44 20.05 -1.24
CA LYS A 4 5.34 19.07 -0.61
C LYS A 4 6.21 18.42 -1.69
N ASP A 5 7.54 18.51 -1.52
CA ASP A 5 8.48 17.75 -2.34
C ASP A 5 8.58 16.30 -1.81
N TYR A 6 7.65 15.46 -2.26
CA TYR A 6 7.61 14.04 -1.86
C TYR A 6 8.88 13.29 -2.26
N LEU A 7 9.54 13.66 -3.36
CA LEU A 7 10.78 13.01 -3.79
C LEU A 7 11.90 13.28 -2.80
N TYR A 8 12.12 14.55 -2.44
CA TYR A 8 13.12 14.91 -1.44
C TYR A 8 12.84 14.24 -0.09
N LEU A 9 11.59 14.28 0.38
CA LEU A 9 11.22 13.66 1.65
C LEU A 9 11.50 12.16 1.67
N HIS A 10 11.14 11.44 0.61
CA HIS A 10 11.42 10.00 0.55
C HIS A 10 12.91 9.68 0.36
N LEU A 11 13.69 10.54 -0.30
CA LEU A 11 15.13 10.34 -0.48
C LEU A 11 15.93 10.38 0.82
N LEU A 12 15.40 11.00 1.89
CA LEU A 12 16.04 11.03 3.20
C LEU A 12 16.09 9.64 3.86
N ASP A 13 15.10 8.79 3.58
CA ASP A 13 14.92 7.51 4.28
C ASP A 13 14.98 6.29 3.36
N LEU A 14 14.83 6.46 2.03
CA LEU A 14 14.71 5.37 1.08
C LEU A 14 15.78 5.42 -0.02
N PRO A 15 16.21 4.27 -0.57
CA PRO A 15 16.98 4.23 -1.80
C PRO A 15 16.28 4.94 -2.96
N TYR A 16 17.05 5.61 -3.82
CA TYR A 16 16.54 6.49 -4.88
C TYR A 16 15.39 5.91 -5.71
N PHE A 17 15.45 4.63 -6.08
CA PHE A 17 14.42 4.00 -6.90
C PHE A 17 13.11 3.78 -6.14
N ARG A 18 13.18 3.48 -4.83
CA ARG A 18 11.98 3.42 -3.98
C ARG A 18 11.44 4.81 -3.74
N ALA A 19 12.31 5.78 -3.47
CA ALA A 19 11.89 7.16 -3.26
C ALA A 19 11.13 7.72 -4.47
N LEU A 20 11.60 7.44 -5.69
CA LEU A 20 10.91 7.83 -6.92
C LEU A 20 9.49 7.24 -6.99
N ILE A 21 9.34 5.94 -6.75
CA ILE A 21 8.03 5.27 -6.80
C ILE A 21 7.10 5.83 -5.71
N ARG A 22 7.57 5.94 -4.46
CA ARG A 22 6.79 6.49 -3.35
C ARG A 22 6.36 7.92 -3.60
N ALA A 23 7.20 8.75 -4.21
CA ALA A 23 6.85 10.13 -4.53
C ALA A 23 5.72 10.22 -5.56
N VAL A 24 5.75 9.39 -6.61
CA VAL A 24 4.68 9.34 -7.61
C VAL A 24 3.36 8.87 -7.00
N GLU A 25 3.41 7.82 -6.17
CA GLU A 25 2.23 7.34 -5.44
C GLU A 25 1.69 8.41 -4.48
N ALA A 26 2.55 9.07 -3.72
CA ALA A 26 2.13 10.13 -2.80
C ALA A 26 1.37 11.25 -3.54
N THR A 27 1.90 11.69 -4.70
CA THR A 27 1.22 12.67 -5.56
C THR A 27 -0.13 12.15 -6.06
N PHE A 28 -0.24 10.88 -6.44
CA PHE A 28 -1.51 10.27 -6.83
C PHE A 28 -2.54 10.34 -5.70
N TYR A 29 -2.18 9.94 -4.47
CA TYR A 29 -3.11 9.98 -3.33
C TYR A 29 -3.57 11.39 -2.96
N GLN A 30 -2.78 12.44 -3.20
CA GLN A 30 -3.22 13.82 -2.96
C GLN A 30 -4.39 14.25 -3.84
N THR A 31 -4.62 13.56 -4.96
CA THR A 31 -5.72 13.87 -5.88
C THR A 31 -7.03 13.15 -5.52
N LEU A 32 -7.00 12.27 -4.52
CA LEU A 32 -8.12 11.40 -4.16
C LEU A 32 -8.88 11.96 -2.97
N ASP A 33 -10.19 11.75 -2.97
CA ASP A 33 -11.01 11.98 -1.78
C ASP A 33 -10.97 10.75 -0.88
N LEU A 34 -10.51 10.92 0.36
CA LEU A 34 -10.49 9.86 1.39
C LEU A 34 -11.38 10.27 2.56
N PRO A 35 -12.71 10.10 2.47
CA PRO A 35 -13.63 10.38 3.55
C PRO A 35 -13.30 9.58 4.82
N ALA A 36 -13.32 10.25 5.97
CA ALA A 36 -13.11 9.61 7.26
C ALA A 36 -14.38 8.86 7.75
N PRO A 37 -14.25 7.73 8.47
CA PRO A 37 -13.00 7.11 8.89
C PRO A 37 -12.31 6.34 7.75
N THR A 38 -10.99 6.50 7.65
CA THR A 38 -10.12 5.91 6.62
C THR A 38 -9.37 4.70 7.16
N LEU A 39 -9.35 3.61 6.41
CA LEU A 39 -8.53 2.43 6.69
C LEU A 39 -7.31 2.37 5.76
N ASP A 40 -6.12 2.20 6.33
CA ASP A 40 -4.90 1.83 5.60
C ASP A 40 -4.67 0.31 5.73
N VAL A 41 -4.85 -0.41 4.62
CA VAL A 41 -4.73 -1.88 4.54
C VAL A 41 -3.29 -2.25 4.20
N GLY A 42 -2.55 -2.76 5.19
CA GLY A 42 -1.12 -3.03 5.11
C GLY A 42 -0.27 -1.79 5.38
N CYS A 43 -0.56 -1.10 6.47
CA CYS A 43 0.08 0.17 6.82
C CYS A 43 1.60 0.08 7.05
N GLY A 44 2.13 -1.13 7.25
CA GLY A 44 3.55 -1.39 7.44
C GLY A 44 4.14 -0.59 8.60
N ASP A 45 5.28 0.05 8.34
CA ASP A 45 6.00 0.89 9.31
C ASP A 45 5.46 2.32 9.36
N GLY A 46 4.38 2.62 8.63
CA GLY A 46 3.75 3.94 8.54
C GLY A 46 4.55 4.98 7.77
N HIS A 47 5.69 4.64 7.14
CA HIS A 47 6.54 5.60 6.47
C HIS A 47 5.81 6.38 5.38
N PHE A 48 5.12 5.66 4.49
CA PHE A 48 4.40 6.25 3.37
C PHE A 48 3.34 7.22 3.85
N ALA A 49 2.40 6.76 4.67
CA ALA A 49 1.31 7.59 5.18
C ALA A 49 1.81 8.81 5.96
N SER A 50 2.94 8.70 6.68
CA SER A 50 3.52 9.81 7.45
C SER A 50 4.02 10.97 6.61
N LEU A 51 4.43 10.69 5.37
CA LEU A 51 4.91 11.72 4.45
C LEU A 51 3.79 12.20 3.53
N THR A 52 2.89 11.30 3.14
CA THR A 52 1.79 11.58 2.20
C THR A 52 0.65 12.37 2.83
N PHE A 53 0.18 12.03 4.03
CA PHE A 53 -1.03 12.65 4.58
C PHE A 53 -0.74 13.71 5.65
N ASP A 54 -1.38 14.87 5.52
CA ASP A 54 -1.27 15.97 6.50
C ASP A 54 -2.22 15.83 7.70
N ARG A 55 -3.03 14.76 7.71
CA ARG A 55 -3.91 14.40 8.81
C ARG A 55 -3.58 12.99 9.30
N PRO A 56 -3.78 12.70 10.60
CA PRO A 56 -3.73 11.33 11.06
C PRO A 56 -4.78 10.48 10.34
N ILE A 57 -4.39 9.30 9.86
CA ILE A 57 -5.29 8.28 9.33
C ILE A 57 -6.00 7.60 10.51
N GLU A 58 -7.30 7.30 10.37
CA GLU A 58 -8.08 6.78 11.47
C GLU A 58 -7.60 5.41 11.94
N VAL A 59 -7.34 4.49 11.01
CA VAL A 59 -6.86 3.14 11.34
C VAL A 59 -5.80 2.67 10.35
N GLY A 60 -4.67 2.20 10.87
CA GLY A 60 -3.71 1.40 10.10
C GLY A 60 -3.76 -0.07 10.55
N LEU A 61 -3.83 -0.98 9.59
CA LEU A 61 -3.81 -2.43 9.83
C LEU A 61 -2.61 -3.07 9.15
N ASP A 62 -1.87 -3.91 9.86
CA ASP A 62 -0.77 -4.71 9.28
C ASP A 62 -0.55 -5.98 10.13
N PRO A 63 -0.29 -7.16 9.54
CA PRO A 63 -0.04 -8.37 10.32
C PRO A 63 1.37 -8.40 10.97
N GLY A 64 2.25 -7.49 10.58
CA GLY A 64 3.62 -7.43 11.06
C GLY A 64 3.75 -6.74 12.42
N HIS A 65 4.06 -7.52 13.45
CA HIS A 65 4.34 -7.00 14.79
C HIS A 65 5.39 -5.88 14.80
N ALA A 66 6.56 -6.12 14.23
CA ALA A 66 7.64 -5.13 14.21
C ALA A 66 7.24 -3.84 13.46
N PRO A 67 6.75 -3.88 12.20
CA PRO A 67 6.23 -2.71 11.49
C PRO A 67 5.20 -1.88 12.26
N ILE A 68 4.19 -2.52 12.88
CA ILE A 68 3.18 -1.82 13.69
C ILE A 68 3.82 -1.02 14.83
N HIS A 69 4.81 -1.60 15.51
CA HIS A 69 5.56 -0.90 16.56
C HIS A 69 6.40 0.27 16.03
N GLU A 70 6.83 0.23 14.77
CA GLU A 70 7.51 1.35 14.11
C GLU A 70 6.52 2.45 13.72
N ALA A 71 5.40 2.09 13.11
CA ALA A 71 4.32 3.00 12.74
C ALA A 71 3.83 3.81 13.94
N ARG A 72 3.74 3.17 15.12
CA ARG A 72 3.35 3.84 16.37
C ARG A 72 4.28 5.02 16.71
N ARG A 73 5.57 4.93 16.42
CA ARG A 73 6.56 5.99 16.72
C ARG A 73 6.40 7.20 15.80
N ARG A 74 5.77 7.04 14.63
CA ARG A 74 5.55 8.13 13.65
C ARG A 74 4.34 9.01 13.98
N GLY A 75 3.38 8.51 14.75
CA GLY A 75 2.19 9.27 15.14
C GLY A 75 1.19 9.53 14.01
N THR A 76 1.29 8.80 12.90
CA THR A 76 0.45 8.98 11.70
C THR A 76 -0.94 8.36 11.80
N TYR A 77 -1.14 7.40 12.70
CA TYR A 77 -2.42 6.70 12.84
C TYR A 77 -3.04 7.00 14.20
N ARG A 78 -4.36 7.17 14.24
CA ARG A 78 -5.11 7.28 15.50
C ARG A 78 -5.20 5.94 16.21
N LEU A 79 -5.33 4.86 15.44
CA LEU A 79 -5.31 3.49 15.92
C LEU A 79 -4.47 2.62 14.98
N LEU A 80 -3.66 1.74 15.58
CA LEU A 80 -2.93 0.68 14.88
C LEU A 80 -3.47 -0.67 15.32
N VAL A 81 -3.68 -1.56 14.36
CA VAL A 81 -4.22 -2.90 14.58
C VAL A 81 -3.30 -3.93 13.95
N GLU A 82 -2.76 -4.81 14.79
CA GLU A 82 -2.02 -5.99 14.32
C GLU A 82 -3.00 -7.10 13.98
N ALA A 83 -3.27 -7.31 12.69
CA ALA A 83 -4.18 -8.33 12.19
C ALA A 83 -3.91 -8.66 10.72
N ASP A 84 -4.32 -9.86 10.29
CA ASP A 84 -4.37 -10.21 8.87
C ASP A 84 -5.54 -9.47 8.20
N GLY A 85 -5.30 -8.91 7.01
CA GLY A 85 -6.34 -8.23 6.23
C GLY A 85 -7.48 -9.15 5.79
N ALA A 86 -7.30 -10.47 5.84
CA ALA A 86 -8.32 -11.47 5.54
C ALA A 86 -9.18 -11.86 6.76
N ALA A 87 -8.96 -11.24 7.92
CA ALA A 87 -9.79 -11.40 9.10
C ALA A 87 -9.77 -10.12 9.94
N MET A 88 -10.36 -9.04 9.41
CA MET A 88 -10.27 -7.72 10.04
C MET A 88 -11.19 -7.62 11.27
N PRO A 89 -10.69 -7.19 12.45
CA PRO A 89 -11.47 -7.11 13.68
C PRO A 89 -12.34 -5.83 13.74
N PHE A 90 -13.01 -5.51 12.63
CA PHE A 90 -13.87 -4.33 12.49
C PHE A 90 -15.29 -4.75 12.11
N PRO A 91 -16.31 -3.97 12.53
CA PRO A 91 -17.68 -4.22 12.09
C PRO A 91 -17.87 -3.91 10.61
N ASP A 92 -18.88 -4.53 10.02
CA ASP A 92 -19.29 -4.29 8.64
C ASP A 92 -19.68 -2.82 8.42
N GLY A 93 -19.36 -2.25 7.26
CA GLY A 93 -19.80 -0.91 6.88
C GLY A 93 -19.29 0.23 7.79
N TYR A 94 -18.15 0.06 8.44
CA TYR A 94 -17.59 1.07 9.34
C TYR A 94 -16.85 2.20 8.60
N PHE A 95 -15.97 1.84 7.68
CA PHE A 95 -15.06 2.78 7.04
C PHE A 95 -15.74 3.54 5.89
N ALA A 96 -15.46 4.84 5.79
CA ALA A 96 -15.96 5.68 4.71
C ALA A 96 -14.99 5.73 3.52
N SER A 97 -13.75 5.27 3.70
CA SER A 97 -12.80 5.00 2.63
C SER A 97 -11.72 4.03 3.10
N ALA A 98 -11.02 3.41 2.16
CA ALA A 98 -9.80 2.67 2.44
C ALA A 98 -8.74 2.93 1.38
N PHE A 99 -7.49 2.71 1.74
CA PHE A 99 -6.41 2.63 0.77
C PHE A 99 -5.39 1.53 1.08
N SER A 100 -4.57 1.17 0.08
CA SER A 100 -3.47 0.22 0.23
C SER A 100 -2.33 0.55 -0.73
N ASN A 101 -1.13 0.82 -0.21
CA ASN A 101 0.00 1.23 -1.05
C ASN A 101 1.13 0.20 -1.07
N SER A 102 1.31 -0.48 -2.20
CA SER A 102 2.32 -1.52 -2.41
C SER A 102 2.29 -2.65 -1.37
N VAL A 103 1.10 -3.20 -1.15
CA VAL A 103 0.85 -4.29 -0.21
C VAL A 103 0.20 -5.47 -0.92
N LEU A 104 -0.91 -5.22 -1.63
CA LEU A 104 -1.77 -6.28 -2.19
C LEU A 104 -1.00 -7.23 -3.10
N GLU A 105 0.02 -6.74 -3.81
CA GLU A 105 0.88 -7.54 -4.68
C GLU A 105 1.69 -8.62 -3.95
N HIS A 106 1.83 -8.52 -2.64
CA HIS A 106 2.60 -9.44 -1.80
C HIS A 106 1.72 -10.50 -1.12
N ILE A 107 0.39 -10.34 -1.14
CA ILE A 107 -0.56 -11.16 -0.37
C ILE A 107 -1.00 -12.38 -1.21
N PRO A 108 -0.67 -13.63 -0.83
CA PRO A 108 -1.10 -14.79 -1.60
C PRO A 108 -2.63 -14.94 -1.66
N HIS A 109 -3.30 -14.68 -0.54
CA HIS A 109 -4.75 -14.80 -0.35
C HIS A 109 -5.50 -13.47 -0.55
N VAL A 110 -5.07 -12.68 -1.54
CA VAL A 110 -5.58 -11.31 -1.76
C VAL A 110 -7.10 -11.23 -1.97
N GLU A 111 -7.74 -12.25 -2.55
CA GLU A 111 -9.20 -12.28 -2.71
C GLU A 111 -9.94 -12.17 -1.37
N GLN A 112 -9.42 -12.83 -0.33
CA GLN A 112 -10.00 -12.78 1.01
C GLN A 112 -9.82 -11.40 1.63
N VAL A 113 -8.67 -10.76 1.39
CA VAL A 113 -8.39 -9.38 1.84
C VAL A 113 -9.30 -8.38 1.13
N LEU A 114 -9.53 -8.54 -0.18
CA LEU A 114 -10.45 -7.68 -0.93
C LEU A 114 -11.89 -7.84 -0.44
N ALA A 115 -12.34 -9.08 -0.22
CA ALA A 115 -13.66 -9.37 0.33
C ALA A 115 -13.85 -8.77 1.74
N GLU A 116 -12.85 -8.92 2.62
CA GLU A 116 -12.88 -8.32 3.96
C GLU A 116 -12.82 -6.80 3.92
N THR A 117 -12.01 -6.22 3.03
CA THR A 117 -11.96 -4.76 2.82
C THR A 117 -13.33 -4.24 2.38
N ALA A 118 -13.99 -4.93 1.44
CA ALA A 118 -15.34 -4.60 1.00
C ALA A 118 -16.37 -4.73 2.14
N ARG A 119 -16.25 -5.75 3.00
CA ARG A 119 -17.13 -5.96 4.16
C ARG A 119 -17.05 -4.78 5.15
N VAL A 120 -15.84 -4.33 5.48
CA VAL A 120 -15.65 -3.26 6.48
C VAL A 120 -15.91 -1.86 5.93
N LEU A 121 -15.96 -1.70 4.61
CA LEU A 121 -16.31 -0.45 3.93
C LEU A 121 -17.82 -0.25 3.87
N LYS A 122 -18.26 1.00 4.02
CA LYS A 122 -19.65 1.40 3.72
C LYS A 122 -19.98 1.10 2.25
N PRO A 123 -21.22 0.74 1.92
CA PRO A 123 -21.65 0.63 0.53
C PRO A 123 -21.34 1.92 -0.25
N GLY A 124 -20.59 1.81 -1.35
CA GLY A 124 -20.17 2.94 -2.18
C GLY A 124 -18.96 3.72 -1.68
N ALA A 125 -18.34 3.34 -0.56
CA ALA A 125 -17.09 3.92 -0.11
C ALA A 125 -15.95 3.61 -1.10
N PRO A 126 -15.07 4.57 -1.41
CA PRO A 126 -13.94 4.32 -2.28
C PRO A 126 -12.87 3.46 -1.61
N PHE A 127 -12.28 2.57 -2.40
CA PHE A 127 -11.06 1.85 -2.07
C PHE A 127 -10.01 2.13 -3.15
N TYR A 128 -8.90 2.75 -2.76
CA TYR A 128 -7.81 3.08 -3.67
C TYR A 128 -6.56 2.28 -3.36
N TYR A 129 -5.90 1.74 -4.36
CA TYR A 129 -4.66 1.02 -4.13
C TYR A 129 -3.66 1.24 -5.26
N CYS A 130 -2.38 1.14 -4.92
CA CYS A 130 -1.28 1.16 -5.88
C CYS A 130 -0.53 -0.16 -5.81
N VAL A 131 -0.42 -0.82 -6.97
CA VAL A 131 0.28 -2.09 -7.15
C VAL A 131 1.13 -2.03 -8.43
N PRO A 132 2.23 -2.79 -8.51
CA PRO A 132 3.00 -2.93 -9.72
C PRO A 132 2.18 -3.56 -10.85
N ASN A 133 2.35 -3.05 -12.05
CA ASN A 133 1.83 -3.66 -13.27
C ASN A 133 2.83 -4.70 -13.84
N PRO A 134 2.50 -5.43 -14.92
CA PRO A 134 3.37 -6.48 -15.47
C PRO A 134 4.77 -5.99 -15.90
N ARG A 135 4.90 -4.69 -16.23
CA ARG A 135 6.19 -4.10 -16.63
C ARG A 135 7.20 -4.03 -15.48
N TYR A 136 6.73 -4.12 -14.24
CA TYR A 136 7.58 -4.12 -13.05
C TYR A 136 8.63 -5.25 -13.07
N LEU A 137 8.31 -6.38 -13.69
CA LEU A 137 9.23 -7.51 -13.83
C LEU A 137 10.03 -7.49 -15.14
N SER A 138 9.42 -6.98 -16.23
CA SER A 138 10.02 -7.03 -17.58
C SER A 138 10.99 -5.89 -17.86
N GLU A 139 10.80 -4.72 -17.24
CA GLU A 139 11.60 -3.51 -17.50
C GLU A 139 12.69 -3.26 -16.45
N LEU A 140 13.00 -4.24 -15.60
CA LEU A 140 14.19 -4.14 -14.75
C LEU A 140 15.42 -4.10 -15.65
N SER A 141 16.27 -3.09 -15.50
CA SER A 141 17.44 -2.86 -16.35
C SER A 141 18.34 -4.11 -16.45
N ILE A 142 18.34 -4.92 -15.39
CA ILE A 142 19.11 -6.16 -15.26
C ILE A 142 18.36 -7.37 -15.84
N SER A 143 17.01 -7.40 -15.83
CA SER A 143 16.25 -8.52 -16.41
C SER A 143 16.38 -8.57 -17.93
N ARG A 144 16.56 -7.42 -18.59
CA ARG A 144 16.85 -7.35 -20.04
C ARG A 144 18.21 -7.99 -20.41
N LEU A 145 19.14 -8.08 -19.46
CA LEU A 145 20.47 -8.68 -19.67
C LEU A 145 20.55 -10.14 -19.19
N LEU A 146 19.97 -10.44 -18.03
CA LEU A 146 20.09 -11.75 -17.36
C LEU A 146 18.87 -12.68 -17.56
N GLY A 147 17.84 -12.20 -18.25
CA GLY A 147 16.67 -12.98 -18.64
C GLY A 147 15.85 -13.52 -17.46
N LYS A 148 15.13 -14.61 -17.71
CA LYS A 148 14.12 -15.18 -16.79
C LYS A 148 14.66 -15.60 -15.43
N GLY A 149 15.95 -15.97 -15.34
CA GLY A 149 16.59 -16.35 -14.08
C GLY A 149 16.61 -15.19 -13.07
N TYR A 150 16.95 -13.99 -13.53
CA TYR A 150 16.95 -12.79 -12.70
C TYR A 150 15.53 -12.38 -12.31
N THR A 151 14.57 -12.46 -13.23
CA THR A 151 13.15 -12.15 -12.93
C THR A 151 12.60 -13.04 -11.83
N ASN A 152 12.90 -14.35 -11.87
CA ASN A 152 12.46 -15.30 -10.84
C ASN A 152 13.14 -15.05 -9.50
N TRP A 153 14.44 -14.76 -9.50
CA TRP A 153 15.16 -14.36 -8.29
C TRP A 153 14.56 -13.07 -7.70
N PHE A 154 14.32 -12.05 -8.54
CA PHE A 154 13.75 -10.78 -8.13
C PHE A 154 12.36 -10.96 -7.51
N ARG A 155 11.47 -11.69 -8.19
CA ARG A 155 10.13 -12.04 -7.69
C ARG A 155 10.20 -12.71 -6.31
N ARG A 156 11.17 -13.58 -6.09
CA ARG A 156 11.37 -14.27 -4.80
C ARG A 156 11.82 -13.29 -3.71
N ILE A 157 12.82 -12.43 -3.96
CA ILE A 157 13.33 -11.51 -2.94
C ILE A 157 12.34 -10.39 -2.60
N THR A 158 11.51 -9.97 -3.56
CA THR A 158 10.44 -8.98 -3.33
C THR A 158 9.14 -9.62 -2.86
N ARG A 159 9.07 -10.95 -2.75
CA ARG A 159 7.86 -11.70 -2.38
C ARG A 159 6.65 -11.33 -3.25
N LEU A 160 6.88 -11.03 -4.52
CA LEU A 160 5.84 -10.56 -5.43
C LEU A 160 4.96 -11.74 -5.89
N GLN A 161 3.70 -11.70 -5.51
CA GLN A 161 2.68 -12.67 -5.91
C GLN A 161 1.97 -12.16 -7.17
N HIS A 162 1.46 -10.94 -7.14
CA HIS A 162 0.64 -10.34 -8.20
C HIS A 162 1.40 -9.23 -8.90
N ALA A 163 1.51 -9.29 -10.21
CA ALA A 163 2.08 -8.23 -11.03
C ALA A 163 1.20 -8.07 -12.25
N ASP A 164 -0.10 -7.93 -11.97
CA ASP A 164 -1.14 -8.15 -12.94
C ASP A 164 -1.55 -6.85 -13.62
N GLY A 165 -2.13 -6.95 -14.81
CA GLY A 165 -2.67 -5.80 -15.52
C GLY A 165 -3.95 -5.27 -14.87
N PRO A 166 -4.34 -4.01 -15.18
CA PRO A 166 -5.57 -3.41 -14.67
C PRO A 166 -6.82 -4.27 -14.90
N GLU A 167 -6.88 -4.99 -16.01
CA GLU A 167 -7.99 -5.88 -16.37
C GLU A 167 -8.19 -7.04 -15.37
N VAL A 168 -7.11 -7.57 -14.80
CA VAL A 168 -7.18 -8.63 -13.80
C VAL A 168 -7.64 -8.05 -12.48
N TRP A 169 -7.11 -6.88 -12.08
CA TRP A 169 -7.50 -6.20 -10.85
C TRP A 169 -8.95 -5.71 -10.86
N GLN A 170 -9.47 -5.30 -12.02
CA GLN A 170 -10.88 -4.88 -12.18
C GLN A 170 -11.87 -6.05 -12.11
N ALA A 171 -11.41 -7.27 -12.38
CA ALA A 171 -12.25 -8.47 -12.36
C ALA A 171 -12.34 -9.14 -10.98
N ARG A 172 -11.51 -8.71 -10.01
CA ARG A 172 -11.51 -9.18 -8.62
C ARG A 172 -12.59 -8.47 -7.80
#